data_AF-A0A2S5R9L3-F1
#
_entry.id   AF-A0A2S5R9L3-F1
#
_cell.length_a   1.000
_cell.length_b   1.000
_cell.length_c   1.000
_cell.angle_alpha   90.00
_cell.angle_beta   90.00
_cell.angle_gamma   90.00
#
_symmetry.space_group_name_H-M   'P 1'
#
loop_
_entity.id
_entity.type
_entity.pdbx_description
1 polymer ?
#
loop_
_entity_poly.entity_id
_entity_poly.type
_entity_poly.pdbx_seq_one_letter_code
_entity_poly.pdbx_strand_id
1 'polypeptide(L)'
;MERLEHDIKMYPNAYQRERAERFGVSAVGILKALRRLGESYKKTLNHPKKDPEKRSVLCQTCDELKSKGNRVLPLMNLESRIICQELTGIL
;
A
#
# COMPACT_ATOMS: atom_id res chain seq x y z
N MET A 1 0.50 -22.59 -11.41
CA MET A 1 0.49 -21.38 -10.55
C MET A 1 1.77 -20.56 -10.71
N GLU A 2 2.87 -21.15 -11.19
CA GLU A 2 4.17 -20.50 -11.41
C GLU A 2 4.12 -19.13 -12.10
N ARG A 3 3.24 -18.94 -13.08
CA ARG A 3 3.12 -17.65 -13.80
C ARG A 3 2.64 -16.51 -12.89
N LEU A 4 1.74 -16.79 -11.94
CA LEU A 4 1.26 -15.80 -10.98
C LEU A 4 2.33 -15.51 -9.92
N GLU A 5 3.04 -16.54 -9.45
CA GLU A 5 4.18 -16.37 -8.52
C GLU A 5 5.28 -15.49 -9.12
N HIS A 6 5.59 -15.68 -10.41
CA HIS A 6 6.54 -14.83 -11.12
C HIS A 6 6.06 -13.37 -11.22
N ASP A 7 4.78 -13.15 -11.51
CA ASP A 7 4.19 -11.81 -11.56
C ASP A 7 4.17 -11.13 -10.18
N ILE A 8 4.01 -11.88 -9.09
CA ILE A 8 4.14 -11.38 -7.71
C ILE A 8 5.58 -10.93 -7.45
N LYS A 9 6.57 -11.71 -7.87
CA LYS A 9 7.99 -11.35 -7.71
C LYS A 9 8.38 -10.12 -8.53
N MET A 10 7.91 -10.01 -9.77
CA MET A 10 8.21 -8.88 -10.65
C MET A 10 7.47 -7.61 -10.24
N TYR A 11 6.24 -7.74 -9.73
CA TYR A 11 5.39 -6.61 -9.37
C TYR A 11 4.77 -6.82 -7.99
N PRO A 12 5.55 -6.71 -6.89
CA PRO A 12 5.05 -7.02 -5.55
C PRO A 12 3.89 -6.10 -5.13
N ASN A 13 3.89 -4.86 -5.61
CA ASN A 13 2.90 -3.85 -5.25
C ASN A 13 1.70 -3.77 -6.23
N ALA A 14 1.64 -4.62 -7.25
CA ALA A 14 0.54 -4.59 -8.22
C ALA A 14 -0.79 -5.02 -7.60
N TYR A 15 -1.84 -4.25 -7.88
CA TYR A 15 -3.20 -4.51 -7.43
C TYR A 15 -3.84 -5.66 -8.21
N GLN A 16 -4.85 -6.33 -7.64
CA GLN A 16 -5.46 -7.50 -8.27
C GLN A 16 -6.04 -7.20 -9.66
N ARG A 17 -6.51 -5.98 -9.89
CA ARG A 17 -7.02 -5.54 -11.21
C ARG A 17 -5.92 -5.48 -12.27
N GLU A 18 -4.77 -4.90 -11.94
CA GLU A 18 -3.64 -4.80 -12.88
C GLU A 18 -3.10 -6.19 -13.25
N ARG A 19 -3.01 -7.08 -12.26
CA ARG A 19 -2.67 -8.49 -12.48
C ARG A 19 -3.72 -9.15 -13.39
N ALA A 20 -4.99 -8.95 -13.10
CA ALA A 20 -6.09 -9.51 -13.87
C ALA A 20 -6.08 -9.07 -15.35
N GLU A 21 -5.75 -7.81 -15.63
CA GLU A 21 -5.57 -7.30 -17.00
C GLU A 21 -4.43 -8.00 -17.74
N ARG A 22 -3.28 -8.22 -17.09
CA ARG A 22 -2.13 -8.95 -17.69
C ARG A 22 -2.45 -10.41 -18.00
N PHE A 23 -3.25 -11.04 -17.14
CA PHE A 23 -3.63 -12.44 -17.27
C PHE A 23 -4.91 -12.65 -18.09
N GLY A 24 -5.64 -11.58 -18.44
CA GLY A 24 -6.92 -11.67 -19.14
C GLY A 24 -8.02 -12.39 -18.34
N VAL A 25 -7.97 -12.31 -17.00
CA VAL A 25 -8.91 -13.00 -16.09
C VAL A 25 -9.68 -12.00 -15.23
N SER A 26 -10.63 -12.48 -14.43
CA SER A 26 -11.30 -11.62 -13.45
C SER A 26 -10.43 -11.34 -12.23
N ALA A 27 -10.56 -10.13 -11.66
CA ALA A 27 -9.89 -9.76 -10.41
C ALA A 27 -10.24 -10.69 -9.24
N VAL A 28 -11.46 -11.23 -9.21
CA VAL A 28 -11.89 -12.23 -8.22
C VAL A 28 -11.14 -13.55 -8.40
N GLY A 29 -10.87 -13.96 -9.66
CA GLY A 29 -10.05 -15.12 -9.96
C GLY A 29 -8.62 -14.97 -9.42
N ILE A 30 -8.00 -13.82 -9.67
CA ILE A 30 -6.69 -13.48 -9.10
C ILE A 30 -6.72 -13.49 -7.57
N LEU A 31 -7.73 -12.89 -6.94
CA LEU A 31 -7.86 -12.89 -5.48
C LEU A 31 -7.92 -14.31 -4.91
N LYS A 32 -8.72 -15.20 -5.52
CA LYS A 32 -8.82 -16.60 -5.11
C LYS A 32 -7.49 -17.34 -5.32
N ALA A 33 -6.78 -17.06 -6.41
CA ALA A 33 -5.47 -17.65 -6.68
C ALA A 33 -4.41 -17.18 -5.67
N LEU A 34 -4.35 -15.89 -5.35
CA LEU A 34 -3.46 -15.34 -4.31
C LEU A 34 -3.73 -15.96 -2.94
N ARG A 35 -5.00 -16.15 -2.57
CA ARG A 35 -5.36 -16.86 -1.32
C ARG A 35 -4.88 -18.30 -1.28
N ARG A 36 -4.90 -19.01 -2.42
CA ARG A 36 -4.35 -20.37 -2.54
C ARG A 36 -2.83 -20.40 -2.42
N LEU A 37 -2.16 -19.33 -2.84
CA LEU A 37 -0.71 -19.15 -2.70
C LEU A 37 -0.28 -18.70 -1.30
N GLY A 38 -1.23 -18.36 -0.41
CA GLY A 38 -0.92 -17.79 0.90
C GLY A 38 -0.46 -16.33 0.84
N GLU A 39 -0.54 -15.70 -0.33
CA GLU A 39 -0.12 -14.32 -0.55
C GLU A 39 -1.23 -13.36 -0.11
N SER A 40 -1.19 -12.96 1.15
CA SER A 40 -2.01 -11.87 1.69
C SER A 40 -1.13 -10.65 1.96
N TYR A 41 -1.12 -9.70 1.03
CA TYR A 41 -0.35 -8.48 1.19
C TYR A 41 -1.01 -7.54 2.23
N LYS A 42 -0.41 -7.46 3.43
CA LYS A 42 -0.73 -6.45 4.45
C LYS A 42 0.36 -5.37 4.45
N LYS A 43 -0.02 -4.14 4.11
CA LYS A 43 0.91 -3.01 3.86
C LYS A 43 1.81 -2.63 5.04
N THR A 44 1.43 -2.96 6.27
CA THR A 44 2.27 -2.77 7.46
C THR A 44 1.86 -3.76 8.56
N LEU A 45 2.85 -4.48 9.12
CA LEU A 45 2.64 -5.28 10.33
C LEU A 45 2.69 -4.41 11.59
N ASN A 46 3.49 -3.33 11.55
CA ASN A 46 3.56 -2.29 12.58
C ASN A 46 3.11 -0.97 11.98
N HIS A 47 1.97 -0.50 12.45
CA HIS A 47 1.44 0.81 12.16
C HIS A 47 2.42 1.88 12.69
N PRO A 48 2.71 2.98 11.97
CA PRO A 48 3.69 3.99 12.38
C PRO A 48 3.37 4.66 13.74
N LYS A 49 2.11 4.60 14.20
CA LYS A 49 1.72 4.99 15.57
C LYS A 49 2.36 4.10 16.67
N LYS A 50 2.68 2.85 16.36
CA LYS A 50 3.25 1.85 17.29
C LYS A 50 4.78 1.88 17.32
N ASP A 51 5.41 2.41 16.28
CA ASP A 51 6.87 2.40 16.08
C ASP A 51 7.38 3.84 15.95
N PRO A 52 8.07 4.38 16.98
CA PRO A 52 8.49 5.79 17.01
C PRO A 52 9.52 6.13 15.93
N GLU A 53 10.34 5.18 15.50
CA GLU A 53 11.33 5.37 14.44
C GLU A 53 10.63 5.52 13.08
N LYS A 54 9.66 4.63 12.80
CA LYS A 54 8.84 4.73 11.58
C LYS A 54 7.96 5.98 11.57
N ARG A 55 7.54 6.46 12.73
CA ARG A 55 6.84 7.75 12.87
C ARG A 55 7.74 8.92 12.45
N SER A 56 8.99 8.93 12.91
CA SER A 56 9.96 9.97 12.58
C SER A 56 10.23 10.05 11.07
N VAL A 57 10.50 8.90 10.44
CA VAL A 57 10.73 8.80 8.99
C VAL A 57 9.50 9.27 8.19
N LEU A 58 8.30 8.90 8.63
CA LEU A 58 7.06 9.36 8.00
C LEU A 58 6.89 10.87 8.09
N CYS A 59 7.15 11.48 9.25
CA CYS A 59 7.07 12.92 9.45
C CYS A 59 8.05 13.68 8.55
N GLN A 60 9.32 13.26 8.50
CA GLN A 60 10.34 13.85 7.63
C GLN A 60 9.94 13.80 6.15
N THR A 61 9.45 12.64 5.69
CA THR A 61 8.99 12.47 4.31
C THR A 61 7.79 13.36 4.00
N CYS A 62 6.85 13.52 4.95
CA CYS A 62 5.71 14.42 4.78
C CYS A 62 6.15 15.87 4.61
N ASP A 63 7.15 16.31 5.36
CA ASP A 63 7.62 17.69 5.31
C ASP A 63 8.42 17.99 4.03
N GLU A 64 9.21 17.03 3.54
CA GLU A 64 9.86 17.13 2.22
C GLU A 64 8.86 17.19 1.06
N LEU A 65 7.75 16.45 1.15
CA LEU A 65 6.74 16.47 0.09
C LEU A 65 5.96 17.79 0.08
N LYS A 66 5.72 18.38 1.25
CA LYS A 66 5.14 19.73 1.37
C LYS A 66 6.06 20.80 0.78
N SER A 67 7.37 20.71 1.03
CA SER A 67 8.34 21.69 0.50
C SER A 67 8.50 21.59 -1.01
N LYS A 68 8.32 20.40 -1.60
CA LYS A 68 8.35 20.16 -3.04
C LYS A 68 7.09 20.65 -3.78
N GLY A 69 6.08 21.20 -3.09
CA GLY A 69 4.91 21.82 -3.71
C GLY A 69 3.97 20.85 -4.46
N ASN A 70 4.17 19.54 -4.31
CA ASN A 70 3.27 18.55 -4.87
C ASN A 70 1.93 18.63 -4.13
N ARG A 71 0.82 18.93 -4.83
CA ARG A 71 -0.54 18.84 -4.27
C ARG A 71 -0.77 17.40 -3.83
N VAL A 72 -0.59 17.13 -2.54
CA VAL A 72 -0.75 15.81 -1.92
C VAL A 72 -2.23 15.42 -1.96
N LEU A 73 -2.66 14.75 -3.03
CA LEU A 73 -3.80 13.86 -3.00
C LEU A 73 -3.28 12.41 -3.03
N PRO A 74 -3.81 11.53 -2.18
CA PRO A 74 -2.99 10.73 -1.30
C PRO A 74 -2.67 9.37 -1.91
N LEU A 75 -1.39 9.07 -2.12
CA LEU A 75 -0.90 7.68 -2.12
C LEU A 75 -0.81 7.13 -0.68
N MET A 76 -1.76 7.53 0.16
CA MET A 76 -1.89 7.14 1.55
C MET A 76 -3.28 6.53 1.65
N ASN A 77 -3.35 5.24 1.99
CA ASN A 77 -4.61 4.51 2.15
C ASN A 77 -5.53 5.28 3.12
N LEU A 78 -6.85 5.04 3.10
CA LEU A 78 -7.79 5.75 3.99
C LEU A 78 -7.33 5.76 5.47
N GLU A 79 -6.75 4.64 5.93
CA GLU A 79 -6.11 4.53 7.25
C GLU A 79 -4.97 5.55 7.44
N SER A 80 -4.09 5.72 6.47
CA SER A 80 -2.99 6.69 6.52
C SER A 80 -3.47 8.14 6.53
N ARG A 81 -4.62 8.42 5.91
CA ARG A 81 -5.26 9.75 5.92
C ARG A 81 -5.86 10.05 7.30
N ILE A 82 -6.48 9.06 7.94
CA ILE A 82 -6.99 9.12 9.32
C ILE A 82 -5.83 9.32 10.31
N ILE A 83 -4.71 8.61 10.14
CA ILE A 83 -3.51 8.78 10.98
C ILE A 83 -2.97 10.21 10.89
N CYS A 84 -2.87 10.79 9.69
CA CYS A 84 -2.43 12.18 9.55
C CYS A 84 -3.38 13.16 10.24
N GLN A 85 -4.71 13.03 10.05
CA GLN A 85 -5.71 13.90 10.69
C GLN A 85 -5.65 13.82 12.23
N GLU A 86 -5.58 12.61 12.79
CA GLU A 86 -5.44 12.39 14.24
C GLU A 86 -4.13 12.92 14.81
N LEU A 87 -3.02 12.85 14.06
CA LEU A 87 -1.70 13.30 14.53
C LEU A 87 -1.50 14.82 14.43
N THR A 88 -2.20 15.50 13.53
CA THR A 88 -2.15 16.97 13.40
C THR A 88 -3.18 17.71 14.25
N GLY A 89 -4.08 17.00 14.93
CA GLY A 89 -5.10 17.62 15.80
C GLY A 89 -6.14 18.46 15.06
N ILE A 90 -6.33 18.21 13.77
CA ILE A 90 -7.35 18.90 12.96
C ILE A 90 -8.59 18.00 12.97
N LEU A 91 -9.50 18.29 13.91
CA LEU A 91 -10.91 17.89 13.86
C LEU A 91 -11.65 18.75 12.82
#